data_AF-A0AAJ1E5P3-F1
#
_entry.id   AF-A0AAJ1E5P3-F1
#
_cell.length_a   1.000
_cell.length_b   1.000
_cell.length_c   1.000
_cell.angle_alpha   90.00
_cell.angle_beta   90.00
_cell.angle_gamma   90.00
#
_symmetry.space_group_name_H-M   'P 1'
#
loop_
_entity.id
_entity.type
_entity.pdbx_description
1 polymer ?
#
loop_
_entity_poly.entity_id
_entity_poly.type
_entity_poly.pdbx_seq_one_letter_code
_entity_poly.pdbx_strand_id
1 'polypeptide(L)'
;MDKIAKLIIEKGLKPSDCDYHTMRLLDNNGKVRALVIKGDSIAHIEYVCPKCRHSEYRTQPWKSVSKAAKIRFSVKCTKCGFDIKVEKLKAKK
;
A
#
# COMPACT_ATOMS: atom_id res chain seq x y z
N MET A 1 6.44 -12.78 2.18
CA MET A 1 5.63 -11.72 1.54
C MET A 1 4.39 -11.56 2.39
N ASP A 2 4.59 -11.25 3.68
CA ASP A 2 3.61 -11.52 4.75
C ASP A 2 3.80 -10.61 5.97
N LYS A 3 4.62 -9.57 5.86
CA LYS A 3 4.96 -8.69 6.99
C LYS A 3 3.75 -7.90 7.44
N ILE A 4 2.90 -7.44 6.52
CA ILE A 4 1.65 -6.76 6.89
C ILE A 4 0.67 -7.76 7.54
N ALA A 5 0.60 -9.00 7.05
CA ALA A 5 -0.24 -10.02 7.67
C ALA A 5 0.21 -10.34 9.11
N LYS A 6 1.51 -10.55 9.31
CA LYS A 6 2.11 -10.76 10.64
C LYS A 6 1.84 -9.56 11.55
N LEU A 7 2.06 -8.34 11.07
CA LEU A 7 1.80 -7.12 11.83
C LEU A 7 0.34 -7.00 12.29
N ILE A 8 -0.62 -7.35 11.43
CA ILE A 8 -2.05 -7.36 11.80
C ILE A 8 -2.33 -8.37 12.90
N ILE A 9 -1.77 -9.58 12.80
CA ILE A 9 -1.98 -10.65 13.77
C ILE A 9 -1.29 -10.29 15.11
N GLU A 10 -0.03 -9.88 15.07
CA GLU A 10 0.79 -9.56 16.25
C GLU A 10 0.19 -8.39 17.04
N LYS A 11 -0.34 -7.37 16.37
CA LYS A 11 -0.97 -6.22 17.02
C LYS A 11 -2.48 -6.37 17.23
N GLY A 12 -3.08 -7.46 16.77
CA GLY A 12 -4.54 -7.66 16.82
C GLY A 12 -5.33 -6.56 16.09
N LEU A 13 -4.80 -6.01 14.99
CA LEU A 13 -5.39 -4.85 14.32
C LEU A 13 -6.74 -5.20 13.69
N LYS A 14 -7.76 -4.38 14.00
CA LYS A 14 -9.05 -4.42 13.33
C LYS A 14 -9.11 -3.39 12.21
N PRO A 15 -10.06 -3.51 11.26
CA PRO A 15 -10.28 -2.48 10.25
C PRO A 15 -10.49 -1.07 10.83
N SER A 16 -11.09 -0.96 12.02
CA SER A 16 -11.29 0.31 12.75
C SER A 16 -9.99 0.99 13.22
N ASP A 17 -8.92 0.20 13.38
CA ASP A 17 -7.62 0.65 13.87
C ASP A 17 -6.71 1.10 12.73
N CYS A 18 -7.20 1.06 11.49
CA CYS A 18 -6.45 1.41 10.29
C CYS A 18 -6.99 2.72 9.71
N ASP A 19 -6.12 3.71 9.48
CA ASP A 19 -6.47 4.88 8.66
C ASP A 19 -6.60 4.47 7.18
N TYR A 20 -5.83 3.48 6.76
CA TYR A 20 -5.87 2.97 5.41
C TYR A 20 -5.45 1.51 5.36
N HIS A 21 -6.23 0.69 4.67
CA HIS A 21 -5.85 -0.69 4.36
C HIS A 21 -6.35 -1.03 2.96
N THR A 22 -5.44 -1.50 2.10
CA THR A 22 -5.81 -1.93 0.75
C THR A 22 -4.95 -3.11 0.32
N MET A 23 -5.54 -3.96 -0.53
CA MET A 23 -4.84 -4.97 -1.28
C MET A 23 -5.35 -4.89 -2.72
N ARG A 24 -4.44 -4.75 -3.68
CA ARG A 24 -4.77 -4.68 -5.10
C ARG A 24 -3.91 -5.62 -5.91
N LEU A 25 -4.55 -6.25 -6.88
CA LEU A 25 -3.88 -6.92 -7.98
C LEU A 25 -3.56 -5.86 -9.03
N LEU A 26 -2.35 -5.94 -9.58
CA LEU A 26 -1.85 -5.13 -10.67
C LEU A 26 -1.67 -6.06 -11.89
N ASP A 27 -1.39 -5.46 -13.05
CA ASP A 27 -1.09 -6.21 -14.26
C ASP A 27 0.09 -7.18 -14.07
N ASN A 28 0.18 -8.19 -14.93
CA ASN A 28 1.26 -9.19 -14.93
C ASN A 28 1.48 -9.88 -13.56
N ASN A 29 0.40 -10.18 -12.85
CA ASN A 29 0.42 -10.76 -11.49
C ASN A 29 1.16 -9.90 -10.46
N GLY A 30 1.34 -8.60 -10.74
CA GLY A 30 1.80 -7.64 -9.74
C GLY A 30 0.77 -7.52 -8.62
N LYS A 31 1.24 -7.17 -7.44
CA LYS A 31 0.38 -7.03 -6.25
C LYS A 31 0.87 -5.85 -5.44
N VAL A 32 -0.03 -5.14 -4.79
CA VAL A 32 0.34 -4.13 -3.80
C VAL A 32 -0.61 -4.20 -2.62
N ARG A 33 -0.04 -4.25 -1.43
CA ARG A 33 -0.75 -4.21 -0.16
C ARG A 33 -0.19 -3.06 0.65
N ALA A 34 -1.06 -2.22 1.16
CA ALA A 34 -0.66 -1.12 2.02
C ALA A 34 -1.54 -1.08 3.26
N LEU A 35 -0.90 -0.77 4.40
CA LEU A 35 -1.52 -0.64 5.70
C LEU A 35 -0.96 0.61 6.38
N VAL A 36 -1.86 1.41 6.94
CA VAL A 36 -1.55 2.58 7.76
C VAL A 36 -2.38 2.45 9.02
N ILE A 37 -1.70 2.40 10.16
CA ILE A 37 -2.33 2.33 11.47
C ILE A 37 -2.87 3.73 11.81
N LYS A 38 -4.05 3.79 12.42
CA LYS A 38 -4.68 5.06 12.80
C LYS A 38 -3.80 5.81 13.79
N GLY A 39 -3.54 7.10 13.50
CA GLY A 39 -2.64 7.94 14.30
C GLY A 39 -1.15 7.75 13.97
N ASP A 40 -0.80 6.78 13.13
CA ASP A 40 0.57 6.61 12.64
C ASP A 40 0.82 7.49 11.42
N SER A 41 2.06 7.93 11.26
CA SER A 41 2.54 8.69 10.10
C SER A 41 3.30 7.83 9.10
N ILE A 42 3.25 6.50 9.26
CA ILE A 42 3.98 5.53 8.46
C ILE A 42 3.01 4.61 7.72
N ALA A 43 3.24 4.46 6.42
CA ALA A 43 2.60 3.45 5.59
C ALA A 43 3.50 2.23 5.46
N HIS A 44 2.99 1.07 5.86
CA HIS A 44 3.58 -0.24 5.62
C HIS A 44 3.13 -0.75 4.25
N ILE A 45 4.08 -1.05 3.36
CA ILE A 45 3.76 -1.42 1.98
C ILE A 45 4.51 -2.68 1.58
N GLU A 46 3.75 -3.64 1.05
CA GLU A 46 4.27 -4.83 0.38
C GLU A 46 3.86 -4.80 -1.08
N TYR A 47 4.79 -5.03 -1.99
CA TYR A 47 4.47 -5.04 -3.40
C TYR A 47 5.24 -6.10 -4.18
N VAL A 48 4.60 -6.68 -5.18
CA VAL A 48 5.20 -7.45 -6.27
C VAL A 48 5.17 -6.54 -7.50
N CYS A 49 6.35 -6.16 -7.99
CA CYS A 49 6.47 -5.26 -9.12
C CYS A 49 5.87 -5.89 -10.39
N PRO A 50 4.91 -5.24 -11.07
CA PRO A 50 4.30 -5.76 -12.30
C PRO A 50 5.28 -5.78 -13.49
N LYS A 51 6.42 -5.08 -13.40
CA LYS A 51 7.42 -5.00 -14.47
C LYS A 51 8.55 -6.01 -14.31
N CYS A 52 9.15 -6.12 -13.12
CA CYS A 52 10.32 -6.96 -12.89
C CYS A 52 10.09 -8.14 -11.93
N ARG A 53 8.86 -8.29 -11.43
CA ARG A 53 8.43 -9.33 -10.46
C ARG A 53 9.16 -9.31 -9.12
N HIS A 54 9.97 -8.28 -8.85
CA HIS A 54 10.60 -8.10 -7.56
C HIS A 54 9.55 -7.88 -6.46
N SER A 55 9.69 -8.64 -5.38
CA SER A 55 8.87 -8.55 -4.19
C SER A 55 9.64 -7.84 -3.08
N GLU A 56 9.01 -6.84 -2.46
CA GLU A 56 9.63 -6.10 -1.37
C GLU A 56 8.59 -5.64 -0.35
N TYR A 57 9.02 -5.59 0.91
CA TYR A 57 8.34 -4.85 1.96
C TYR A 57 9.16 -3.60 2.29
N ARG A 58 8.47 -2.46 2.40
CA ARG A 58 9.08 -1.20 2.83
C ARG A 58 8.08 -0.35 3.57
N THR A 59 8.61 0.61 4.31
CA THR A 59 7.83 1.67 4.93
C THR A 59 8.09 2.99 4.20
N GLN A 60 7.10 3.88 4.21
CA GLN A 60 7.28 5.26 3.77
C GLN A 60 6.38 6.21 4.56
N PRO A 61 6.73 7.50 4.66
CA PRO A 61 5.85 8.48 5.30
C PRO A 61 4.46 8.52 4.65
N TRP A 62 3.41 8.41 5.47
CA TRP A 62 2.04 8.54 5.04
C TRP A 62 1.66 10.02 4.97
N LYS A 63 1.32 10.48 3.77
CA LYS A 63 0.81 11.83 3.56
C LYS A 63 -0.64 11.76 3.15
N SER A 64 -1.46 12.60 3.78
CA SER A 64 -2.81 12.85 3.30
C SER A 64 -2.74 13.46 1.90
N VAL A 65 -3.62 13.02 1.02
CA VAL A 65 -3.75 13.56 -0.34
C VAL A 65 -5.03 14.38 -0.45
N SER A 66 -4.98 15.47 -1.21
CA SER A 66 -6.12 16.39 -1.40
C SER A 66 -7.35 15.66 -1.95
N LYS A 67 -8.58 16.17 -1.72
CA LYS A 67 -9.82 15.55 -2.21
C LYS A 67 -9.81 15.32 -3.73
N ALA A 68 -9.24 16.27 -4.49
CA ALA A 68 -9.13 16.22 -5.95
C ALA A 68 -8.07 15.21 -6.46
N ALA A 69 -7.13 14.74 -5.63
CA ALA A 69 -6.09 13.82 -6.07
C ALA A 69 -6.67 12.46 -6.51
N LYS A 70 -6.36 12.03 -7.74
CA LYS A 70 -6.71 10.70 -8.28
C LYS A 70 -5.87 9.58 -7.65
N ILE A 71 -4.58 9.84 -7.43
CA ILE A 71 -3.62 8.89 -6.87
C ILE A 71 -3.62 9.01 -5.34
N ARG A 72 -3.74 7.88 -4.63
CA ARG A 72 -3.65 7.86 -3.16
C ARG A 72 -2.20 7.83 -2.69
N PHE A 73 -1.40 6.97 -3.29
CA PHE A 73 0.04 6.90 -3.04
C PHE A 73 0.72 6.23 -4.22
N SER A 74 2.05 6.39 -4.30
CA SER A 74 2.87 5.62 -5.21
C SER A 74 4.08 5.03 -4.49
N VAL A 75 4.64 3.99 -5.09
CA VAL A 75 5.84 3.31 -4.60
C VAL A 75 6.76 3.02 -5.77
N LYS A 76 7.98 3.56 -5.71
CA LYS A 76 9.02 3.24 -6.67
C LYS A 76 9.66 1.89 -6.33
N CYS A 77 9.66 0.97 -7.30
CA CYS A 77 10.32 -0.31 -7.18
C CYS A 77 11.84 -0.11 -7.05
N THR A 78 12.45 -0.68 -6.02
CA THR A 78 13.90 -0.55 -5.73
C THR A 78 14.77 -1.24 -6.77
N LYS A 79 14.28 -2.31 -7.42
CA LYS A 79 15.02 -3.06 -8.43
C LYS A 79 15.04 -2.41 -9.81
N CYS A 80 13.90 -1.94 -10.31
CA CYS A 80 13.76 -1.47 -11.70
C CYS A 80 13.30 -0.02 -11.86
N GLY A 81 13.06 0.69 -10.75
CA GLY A 81 12.63 2.09 -10.76
C GLY A 81 11.19 2.33 -11.23
N PHE A 82 10.42 1.29 -11.56
CA PHE A 82 9.02 1.41 -11.96
C PHE A 82 8.17 2.01 -10.84
N ASP A 83 7.31 2.97 -11.18
CA ASP A 83 6.46 3.67 -10.22
C ASP A 83 5.07 3.01 -10.13
N ILE A 84 4.84 2.29 -9.04
CA ILE A 84 3.58 1.59 -8.76
C ILE A 84 2.61 2.59 -8.14
N LYS A 85 1.62 3.03 -8.92
CA LYS A 85 0.63 4.01 -8.50
C LYS A 85 -0.64 3.32 -8.00
N VAL A 86 -1.09 3.67 -6.81
CA VAL A 86 -2.35 3.18 -6.24
C VAL A 86 -3.36 4.32 -6.25
N GLU A 87 -4.38 4.17 -7.09
CA GLU A 87 -5.45 5.16 -7.22
C GLU A 87 -6.38 5.17 -6.00
N LYS A 88 -7.06 6.28 -5.74
CA LYS A 88 -8.14 6.31 -4.76
C LYS A 88 -9.28 5.40 -5.19
N LEU A 89 -9.99 4.85 -4.21
CA LEU A 89 -11.26 4.20 -4.48
C LEU A 89 -12.23 5.27 -5.01
N LYS A 90 -12.92 4.99 -6.11
CA LYS A 90 -14.04 5.84 -6.53
C LYS A 90 -15.10 5.76 -5.43
N ALA A 91 -15.48 6.90 -4.87
CA ALA A 91 -16.69 6.96 -4.07
C ALA A 91 -17.83 6.51 -4.99
N LYS A 92 -18.54 5.43 -4.64
CA LYS A 92 -19.80 5.10 -5.30
C LYS A 92 -20.72 6.29 -5.05
N LYS A 93 -21.18 6.94 -6.13
CA LYS A 93 -22.28 7.90 -6.07
C LYS A 93 -23.56 7.16 -5.74
#